data_AF-A0A7J0BLM5-F1
#
_entry.id   AF-A0A7J0BLM5-F1
#
_cell.length_a   1.000
_cell.length_b   1.000
_cell.length_c   1.000
_cell.angle_alpha   90.00
_cell.angle_beta   90.00
_cell.angle_gamma   90.00
#
_symmetry.space_group_name_H-M   'P 1'
#
loop_
_entity.id
_entity.type
_entity.pdbx_description
1 polymer ?
#
loop_
_entity_poly.entity_id
_entity_poly.type
_entity_poly.pdbx_seq_one_letter_code
_entity_poly.pdbx_strand_id
1 'polypeptide(L)'
;MFRYVQQTQYTSDELIRIFLALLDSYDFDAELAIFGFKKHQFIKRKKARRELAALFIALWDLALQKSFPAERELVFEEFISRYAYSAKGNNKEVDLQLRSINVYVTLLQKKRDSDFSEVAAFLAGLMLEDQDAVDKARLRLALAIRAMFRLIFDRLI
;
A
#
# COMPACT_ATOMS: atom_id res chain seq x y z
N MET A 1 -10.76 4.32 41.80
CA MET A 1 -9.42 4.71 41.30
C MET A 1 -9.37 4.36 39.81
N PHE A 2 -9.79 5.28 38.96
CA PHE A 2 -9.87 5.05 37.52
C PHE A 2 -8.46 5.05 36.93
N ARG A 3 -8.05 3.93 36.32
CA ARG A 3 -6.84 3.86 35.50
C ARG A 3 -7.07 4.76 34.30
N TYR A 4 -6.33 5.85 34.20
CA TYR A 4 -6.16 6.57 32.93
C TYR A 4 -5.52 5.60 31.95
N VAL A 5 -6.32 5.08 31.01
CA VAL A 5 -5.78 4.53 29.78
C VAL A 5 -5.13 5.71 29.09
N GLN A 6 -3.79 5.73 29.06
CA GLN A 6 -3.07 6.68 28.24
C GLN A 6 -3.41 6.34 26.78
N GLN A 7 -4.39 7.05 26.23
CA GLN A 7 -4.51 7.18 24.79
C GLN A 7 -3.31 8.02 24.37
N THR A 8 -2.24 7.37 23.92
CA THR A 8 -1.16 8.04 23.21
C THR A 8 -1.81 8.65 21.97
N GLN A 9 -2.16 9.93 22.05
CA GLN A 9 -2.83 10.64 20.96
C GLN A 9 -1.75 10.94 19.92
N TYR A 10 -1.46 9.96 19.05
CA TYR A 10 -0.53 10.18 17.94
C TYR A 10 -1.05 11.33 17.09
N THR A 11 -0.21 12.33 16.87
CA THR A 11 -0.53 13.43 15.96
C THR A 11 -0.48 12.94 14.52
N SER A 12 -1.20 13.60 13.61
CA SER A 12 -1.14 13.29 12.17
C SER A 12 0.29 13.27 11.64
N ASP A 13 1.13 14.20 12.11
CA ASP A 13 2.54 14.28 11.72
C ASP A 13 3.34 13.05 12.15
N GLU A 14 3.12 12.54 13.36
CA GLU A 14 3.79 11.33 13.86
C GLU A 14 3.39 10.10 13.06
N LEU A 15 2.09 9.89 12.81
CA LEU A 15 1.59 8.77 12.00
C LEU A 15 2.18 8.80 10.60
N ILE A 16 2.23 9.98 9.98
CA ILE A 16 2.81 10.18 8.66
C ILE A 16 4.31 9.87 8.67
N ARG A 17 5.07 10.35 9.67
CA ARG A 17 6.52 10.09 9.77
C ARG A 17 6.83 8.61 9.97
N ILE A 18 6.09 7.94 10.86
CA ILE A 18 6.24 6.50 11.11
C ILE A 18 5.98 5.74 9.81
N PHE A 19 4.91 6.09 9.10
CA PHE A 19 4.56 5.43 7.85
C PHE A 19 5.59 5.72 6.73
N LEU A 20 6.08 6.95 6.60
CA LEU A 20 7.12 7.27 5.62
C LEU A 20 8.41 6.48 5.87
N ALA A 21 8.84 6.35 7.13
CA ALA A 21 9.99 5.52 7.49
C ALA A 21 9.74 4.05 7.16
N LEU A 22 8.53 3.54 7.40
CA LEU A 22 8.15 2.18 7.03
C LEU A 22 8.20 1.97 5.51
N LEU A 23 7.60 2.88 4.75
CA LEU A 23 7.55 2.84 3.28
C LEU A 23 8.95 2.88 2.66
N ASP A 24 9.84 3.72 3.18
CA ASP A 24 11.21 3.85 2.69
C ASP A 24 12.07 2.62 3.00
N SER A 25 11.83 1.98 4.16
CA SER A 25 12.57 0.78 4.59
C SER A 25 12.04 -0.54 4.00
N TYR A 26 10.83 -0.56 3.44
CA TYR A 26 10.20 -1.80 2.96
C TYR A 26 10.83 -2.29 1.65
N ASP A 27 11.34 -3.53 1.65
CA ASP A 27 11.84 -4.17 0.43
C ASP A 27 10.78 -5.06 -0.23
N PHE A 28 10.34 -4.64 -1.41
CA PHE A 28 9.36 -5.35 -2.23
C PHE A 28 9.91 -6.55 -3.02
N ASP A 29 11.16 -6.98 -2.80
CA ASP A 29 11.77 -8.03 -3.62
C ASP A 29 11.07 -9.40 -3.48
N ALA A 30 10.49 -9.71 -2.32
CA ALA A 30 9.69 -10.91 -2.11
C ALA A 30 8.41 -10.90 -2.96
N GLU A 31 7.69 -9.79 -2.98
CA GLU A 31 6.48 -9.60 -3.80
C GLU A 31 6.81 -9.56 -5.29
N LEU A 32 7.92 -8.91 -5.66
CA LEU A 32 8.39 -8.87 -7.05
C LEU A 32 8.73 -10.26 -7.58
N ALA A 33 9.24 -11.16 -6.73
CA ALA A 33 9.52 -12.54 -7.10
C ALA A 33 8.26 -13.35 -7.46
N ILE A 34 7.07 -12.93 -6.98
CA ILE A 34 5.80 -13.61 -7.30
C ILE A 34 5.47 -13.47 -8.79
N PHE A 35 5.82 -12.35 -9.42
CA PHE A 35 5.60 -12.14 -10.85
C PHE A 35 6.57 -12.91 -11.75
N GLY A 36 7.62 -13.52 -11.20
CA GLY A 36 8.58 -14.32 -11.97
C GLY A 36 9.41 -13.51 -12.98
N PHE A 37 9.55 -12.20 -12.80
CA PHE A 37 10.33 -11.36 -13.72
C PHE A 37 11.81 -11.72 -13.68
N LYS A 38 12.42 -11.87 -14.86
CA LYS A 38 13.86 -12.07 -15.02
C LYS A 38 14.62 -10.80 -14.62
N LYS A 39 15.88 -10.97 -14.19
CA LYS A 39 16.75 -9.86 -13.71
C LYS A 39 16.85 -8.69 -14.69
N HIS A 40 16.82 -8.95 -16.00
CA HIS A 40 16.95 -7.94 -17.05
C HIS A 40 15.63 -7.22 -17.42
N GLN A 41 14.48 -7.60 -16.86
CA GLN A 41 13.19 -6.97 -17.15
C GLN A 41 12.97 -5.70 -16.32
N PHE A 42 13.92 -4.76 -16.38
CA PHE A 42 13.98 -3.56 -15.53
C PHE A 42 12.73 -2.69 -15.61
N ILE A 43 12.15 -2.51 -16.80
CA ILE A 43 10.93 -1.71 -16.98
C ILE A 43 9.73 -2.37 -16.27
N LYS A 44 9.55 -3.68 -16.45
CA LYS A 44 8.47 -4.43 -15.77
C LYS A 44 8.68 -4.41 -14.25
N ARG A 45 9.91 -4.59 -13.77
CA ARG A 45 10.26 -4.50 -12.33
C ARG A 45 10.02 -3.10 -11.75
N LYS A 46 10.40 -2.03 -12.46
CA LYS A 46 10.15 -0.65 -12.03
C LYS A 46 8.66 -0.37 -11.94
N LYS A 47 7.88 -0.77 -12.96
CA LYS A 47 6.41 -0.67 -12.94
C LYS A 47 5.81 -1.42 -11.74
N ALA A 48 6.21 -2.67 -11.53
CA ALA A 48 5.69 -3.50 -10.45
C ALA A 48 6.02 -2.94 -9.07
N ARG A 49 7.25 -2.46 -8.85
CA ARG A 49 7.64 -1.83 -7.57
C ARG A 49 6.81 -0.57 -7.30
N ARG A 50 6.54 0.23 -8.34
CA ARG A 50 5.65 1.40 -8.24
C ARG A 50 4.23 1.00 -7.83
N GLU A 51 3.66 0.00 -8.50
CA GLU A 51 2.31 -0.50 -8.19
C GLU A 51 2.23 -1.11 -6.77
N LEU A 52 3.25 -1.85 -6.34
CA LEU A 52 3.34 -2.40 -4.99
C LEU A 52 3.44 -1.29 -3.93
N ALA A 53 4.23 -0.24 -4.18
CA ALA A 53 4.30 0.92 -3.30
C ALA A 53 2.96 1.66 -3.23
N ALA A 54 2.23 1.78 -4.34
CA ALA A 54 0.90 2.39 -4.37
C ALA A 54 -0.11 1.56 -3.56
N LEU A 55 -0.05 0.23 -3.70
CA LEU A 55 -0.85 -0.68 -2.90
C LEU A 55 -0.49 -0.60 -1.42
N PHE A 56 0.79 -0.51 -1.07
CA PHE A 56 1.26 -0.37 0.30
C PHE A 56 0.66 0.88 0.98
N ILE A 57 0.64 2.01 0.26
CA ILE A 57 -0.01 3.25 0.71
C ILE A 57 -1.53 3.06 0.87
N ALA A 58 -2.20 2.37 -0.07
CA ALA A 58 -3.63 2.10 0.05
C ALA A 58 -3.97 1.14 1.21
N LEU A 59 -3.08 0.20 1.54
CA LEU A 59 -3.22 -0.65 2.72
C LEU A 59 -3.05 0.14 4.02
N TRP A 60 -2.22 1.17 4.01
CA TRP A 60 -2.08 2.07 5.15
C TRP A 60 -3.36 2.88 5.41
N ASP A 61 -4.01 3.39 4.35
CA ASP A 61 -5.34 4.00 4.47
C ASP A 61 -6.36 3.07 5.14
N LEU A 62 -6.38 1.79 4.71
CA LEU A 62 -7.22 0.77 5.30
C LEU A 62 -6.87 0.50 6.78
N ALA A 63 -5.58 0.53 7.14
CA ALA A 63 -5.12 0.34 8.51
C ALA A 63 -5.47 1.54 9.40
N LEU A 64 -5.36 2.77 8.89
CA LEU A 64 -5.83 3.99 9.53
C LEU A 64 -7.35 3.92 9.77
N GLN A 65 -8.13 3.48 8.79
CA GLN A 65 -9.58 3.36 8.93
C GLN A 65 -9.98 2.43 10.10
N LYS A 66 -9.16 1.40 10.36
CA LYS A 66 -9.42 0.43 11.42
C LYS A 66 -8.97 0.92 12.81
N SER A 67 -7.87 1.68 12.86
CA SER A 67 -7.22 2.07 14.12
C SER A 67 -7.63 3.47 14.59
N PHE A 68 -7.81 4.40 13.66
CA PHE A 68 -8.06 5.83 13.86
C PHE A 68 -9.19 6.31 12.94
N PRO A 69 -10.43 5.78 13.05
CA PRO A 69 -11.50 6.07 12.10
C PRO A 69 -11.91 7.55 12.06
N ALA A 70 -11.73 8.30 13.14
CA ALA A 70 -12.07 9.73 13.22
C ALA A 70 -11.00 10.59 12.52
N GLU A 71 -9.73 10.21 12.62
CA GLU A 71 -8.59 10.96 12.08
C GLU A 71 -8.18 10.50 10.68
N ARG A 72 -8.62 9.31 10.23
CA ARG A 72 -8.19 8.66 8.99
C ARG A 72 -8.21 9.59 7.78
N GLU A 73 -9.31 10.30 7.56
CA GLU A 73 -9.46 11.17 6.38
C GLU A 73 -8.43 12.31 6.41
N LEU A 74 -8.34 13.01 7.54
CA LEU A 74 -7.40 14.12 7.72
C LEU A 74 -5.94 13.67 7.59
N VAL A 75 -5.57 12.57 8.24
CA VAL A 75 -4.19 12.04 8.21
C VAL A 75 -3.81 11.58 6.80
N PHE A 76 -4.71 10.88 6.11
CA PHE A 76 -4.43 10.35 4.78
C PHE A 76 -4.38 11.46 3.72
N GLU A 77 -5.28 12.45 3.77
CA GLU A 77 -5.25 13.60 2.87
C GLU A 77 -4.01 14.48 3.06
N GLU A 78 -3.58 14.66 4.30
CA GLU A 78 -2.35 15.38 4.62
C GLU A 78 -1.14 14.63 4.06
N PHE A 79 -1.08 13.30 4.23
CA PHE A 79 -0.05 12.47 3.61
C PHE A 79 -0.02 12.64 2.08
N ILE A 80 -1.16 12.52 1.41
CA ILE A 80 -1.25 12.62 -0.06
C ILE A 80 -0.77 14.00 -0.53
N SER A 81 -1.16 15.06 0.18
CA SER A 81 -0.75 16.43 -0.13
C SER A 81 0.76 16.63 0.03
N ARG A 82 1.36 16.11 1.11
CA ARG A 82 2.81 16.13 1.33
C ARG A 82 3.55 15.30 0.29
N TYR A 83 3.03 14.12 -0.05
CA TYR A 83 3.59 13.24 -1.06
C TYR A 83 3.61 13.93 -2.43
N ALA A 84 2.51 14.56 -2.84
CA ALA A 84 2.42 15.33 -4.07
C ALA A 84 3.40 16.53 -4.09
N TYR A 85 3.52 17.26 -2.98
CA TYR A 85 4.40 18.43 -2.89
C TYR A 85 5.90 18.08 -2.90
N SER A 86 6.27 16.89 -2.40
CA SER A 86 7.68 16.42 -2.36
C SER A 86 8.31 16.27 -3.75
N ALA A 87 7.48 16.19 -4.79
CA ALA A 87 7.85 15.86 -6.16
C ALA A 87 8.42 17.00 -7.01
N LYS A 88 9.16 17.96 -6.43
CA LYS A 88 9.73 19.13 -7.16
C LYS A 88 10.56 18.67 -8.37
N GLY A 89 9.94 18.57 -9.55
CA GLY A 89 10.60 18.30 -10.84
C GLY A 89 10.17 17.04 -11.61
N ASN A 90 9.30 16.16 -11.09
CA ASN A 90 8.87 14.94 -11.82
C ASN A 90 7.37 14.64 -11.69
N ASN A 91 6.56 15.57 -12.19
CA ASN A 91 5.09 15.54 -12.05
C ASN A 91 4.46 14.26 -12.60
N LYS A 92 4.97 13.70 -13.70
CA LYS A 92 4.34 12.53 -14.36
C LYS A 92 4.43 11.25 -13.53
N GLU A 93 5.58 10.98 -12.89
CA GLU A 93 5.72 9.75 -12.10
C GLU A 93 4.87 9.80 -10.83
N VAL A 94 4.77 10.99 -10.21
CA VAL A 94 3.92 11.19 -9.03
C VAL A 94 2.43 11.17 -9.41
N ASP A 95 2.03 11.75 -10.53
CA ASP A 95 0.65 11.63 -11.03
C ASP A 95 0.26 10.16 -11.26
N LEU A 96 1.16 9.37 -11.85
CA LEU A 96 0.94 7.93 -12.03
C LEU A 96 0.83 7.21 -10.69
N GLN A 97 1.69 7.55 -9.73
CA GLN A 97 1.62 6.97 -8.39
C GLN A 97 0.29 7.28 -7.70
N LEU A 98 -0.13 8.55 -7.69
CA LEU A 98 -1.38 9.00 -7.08
C LEU A 98 -2.59 8.33 -7.72
N ARG A 99 -2.59 8.16 -9.04
CA ARG A 99 -3.62 7.39 -9.75
C ARG A 99 -3.67 5.93 -9.29
N SER A 100 -2.52 5.26 -9.21
CA SER A 100 -2.45 3.88 -8.73
C SER A 100 -2.94 3.78 -7.28
N ILE A 101 -2.56 4.71 -6.39
CA ILE A 101 -3.04 4.74 -4.99
C ILE A 101 -4.57 4.80 -4.97
N ASN A 102 -5.17 5.73 -5.72
CA ASN A 102 -6.64 5.88 -5.79
C ASN A 102 -7.34 4.62 -6.31
N VAL A 103 -6.76 3.94 -7.30
CA VAL A 103 -7.28 2.66 -7.81
C VAL A 103 -7.28 1.61 -6.69
N TYR A 104 -6.17 1.44 -5.97
CA TYR A 104 -6.10 0.45 -4.89
C TYR A 104 -6.99 0.78 -3.70
N VAL A 105 -7.08 2.06 -3.29
CA VAL A 105 -8.02 2.50 -2.24
C VAL A 105 -9.46 2.13 -2.64
N THR A 106 -9.85 2.40 -3.88
CA THR A 106 -11.18 2.07 -4.40
C THR A 106 -11.45 0.56 -4.39
N LEU A 107 -10.47 -0.25 -4.82
CA LEU A 107 -10.61 -1.71 -4.82
C LEU A 107 -10.72 -2.27 -3.39
N LEU A 108 -9.94 -1.72 -2.45
CA LEU A 108 -9.96 -2.14 -1.05
C LEU A 108 -11.26 -1.75 -0.34
N GLN A 109 -11.97 -0.70 -0.75
CA GLN A 109 -13.24 -0.31 -0.13
C GLN A 109 -14.33 -1.38 -0.23
N LYS A 110 -14.31 -2.22 -1.29
CA LYS A 110 -15.36 -3.23 -1.54
C LYS A 110 -15.37 -4.35 -0.49
N LYS A 111 -14.20 -4.85 -0.11
CA LYS A 111 -14.05 -6.00 0.82
C LYS A 111 -13.16 -5.73 2.04
N ARG A 112 -12.55 -4.55 2.11
CA ARG A 112 -11.68 -4.09 3.21
C ARG A 112 -10.56 -5.10 3.47
N ASP A 113 -10.36 -5.49 4.72
CA ASP A 113 -9.32 -6.43 5.17
C ASP A 113 -9.77 -7.90 5.16
N SER A 114 -11.03 -8.17 4.81
CA SER A 114 -11.58 -9.53 4.84
C SER A 114 -11.09 -10.40 3.67
N ASP A 115 -10.87 -9.80 2.50
CA ASP A 115 -10.50 -10.53 1.28
C ASP A 115 -9.70 -9.64 0.31
N PHE A 116 -8.45 -10.03 0.05
CA PHE A 116 -7.55 -9.34 -0.88
C PHE A 116 -7.51 -9.97 -2.29
N SER A 117 -8.36 -10.97 -2.56
CA SER A 117 -8.31 -11.73 -3.81
C SER A 117 -8.63 -10.91 -5.06
N GLU A 118 -9.47 -9.87 -4.95
CA GLU A 118 -9.82 -8.94 -6.03
C GLU A 118 -8.63 -8.03 -6.36
N VAL A 119 -8.01 -7.44 -5.33
CA VAL A 119 -6.80 -6.61 -5.48
C VAL A 119 -5.65 -7.43 -6.05
N ALA A 120 -5.47 -8.66 -5.56
CA ALA A 120 -4.45 -9.58 -6.07
C ALA A 120 -4.67 -9.94 -7.54
N ALA A 121 -5.92 -10.19 -7.96
CA ALA A 121 -6.25 -10.47 -9.35
C ALA A 121 -5.97 -9.26 -10.25
N PHE A 122 -6.36 -8.07 -9.80
CA PHE A 122 -6.10 -6.83 -10.53
C PHE A 122 -4.59 -6.59 -10.70
N LEU A 123 -3.81 -6.70 -9.63
CA LEU A 123 -2.36 -6.50 -9.67
C LEU A 123 -1.68 -7.55 -10.56
N ALA A 124 -2.09 -8.82 -10.48
CA ALA A 124 -1.57 -9.88 -11.35
C ALA A 124 -1.86 -9.59 -12.83
N GLY A 125 -3.11 -9.25 -13.17
CA GLY A 125 -3.52 -8.93 -14.55
C GLY A 125 -2.85 -7.68 -15.12
N LEU A 126 -2.39 -6.76 -14.28
CA LEU A 126 -1.63 -5.59 -14.72
C LEU A 126 -0.17 -5.92 -15.07
N MET A 127 0.35 -7.01 -14.52
CA MET A 127 1.76 -7.41 -14.57
C MET A 127 2.04 -8.59 -15.51
N LEU A 128 1.08 -9.49 -15.64
CA LEU A 128 1.20 -10.75 -16.36
C LEU A 128 0.22 -10.76 -17.53
N GLU A 129 0.68 -11.32 -18.65
CA GLU A 129 -0.09 -11.39 -19.91
C GLU A 129 -0.87 -12.71 -20.04
N ASP A 130 -0.38 -13.77 -19.37
CA ASP A 130 -0.91 -15.13 -19.44
C ASP A 130 -1.88 -15.41 -18.28
N GLN A 131 -3.06 -15.94 -18.60
CA GLN A 131 -4.12 -16.17 -17.62
C GLN A 131 -3.73 -17.24 -16.58
N ASP A 132 -3.03 -18.31 -16.99
CA ASP A 132 -2.55 -19.33 -16.04
C ASP A 132 -1.53 -18.74 -15.06
N ALA A 133 -0.67 -17.83 -15.53
CA ALA A 133 0.27 -17.10 -14.69
C ALA A 133 -0.44 -16.15 -13.72
N VAL A 134 -1.49 -15.46 -14.18
CA VAL A 134 -2.35 -14.61 -13.32
C VAL A 134 -2.97 -15.44 -12.20
N ASP A 135 -3.57 -16.59 -12.53
CA ASP A 135 -4.25 -17.44 -11.55
C ASP A 135 -3.26 -18.04 -10.54
N LYS A 136 -2.07 -18.46 -10.99
CA LYS A 136 -1.00 -18.94 -10.11
C LYS A 136 -0.46 -17.84 -9.19
N ALA A 137 -0.35 -16.61 -9.67
CA ALA A 137 0.16 -15.48 -8.90
C ALA A 137 -0.88 -14.97 -7.88
N ARG A 138 -2.18 -15.03 -8.21
CA ARG A 138 -3.27 -14.43 -7.43
C ARG A 138 -3.27 -14.85 -5.97
N LEU A 139 -3.19 -16.15 -5.68
CA LEU A 139 -3.20 -16.63 -4.29
C LEU A 139 -1.97 -16.14 -3.52
N ARG A 140 -0.79 -16.24 -4.13
CA ARG A 140 0.47 -15.81 -3.52
C ARG A 140 0.46 -14.30 -3.24
N LEU A 141 -0.06 -13.50 -4.18
CA LEU A 141 -0.23 -12.07 -4.02
C LEU A 141 -1.24 -11.76 -2.91
N ALA A 142 -2.39 -12.43 -2.84
CA ALA A 142 -3.36 -12.20 -1.78
C ALA A 142 -2.77 -12.44 -0.38
N LEU A 143 -1.93 -13.46 -0.23
CA LEU A 143 -1.20 -13.74 1.01
C LEU A 143 -0.14 -12.68 1.31
N ALA A 144 0.63 -12.26 0.30
CA ALA A 144 1.63 -11.20 0.47
C ALA A 144 0.98 -9.86 0.85
N ILE A 145 -0.14 -9.50 0.21
CA ILE A 145 -0.93 -8.31 0.52
C ILE A 145 -1.44 -8.36 1.97
N ARG A 146 -1.93 -9.53 2.42
CA ARG A 146 -2.32 -9.72 3.82
C ARG A 146 -1.13 -9.55 4.78
N ALA A 147 0.05 -10.03 4.42
CA ALA A 147 1.26 -9.86 5.23
C ALA A 147 1.70 -8.40 5.30
N MET A 148 1.69 -7.67 4.18
CA MET A 148 1.94 -6.23 4.12
C MET A 148 0.96 -5.47 5.02
N PHE A 149 -0.34 -5.76 4.91
CA PHE A 149 -1.36 -5.13 5.75
C PHE A 149 -1.11 -5.34 7.24
N ARG A 150 -0.81 -6.58 7.65
CA ARG A 150 -0.47 -6.89 9.05
C ARG A 150 0.76 -6.12 9.52
N LEU A 151 1.83 -6.11 8.71
CA LEU A 151 3.04 -5.37 9.02
C LEU A 151 2.79 -3.87 9.20
N ILE A 152 1.94 -3.27 8.36
CA ILE A 152 1.55 -1.86 8.51
C ILE A 152 0.71 -1.66 9.79
N PHE A 153 -0.27 -2.54 10.01
CA PHE A 153 -1.17 -2.46 11.16
C PHE A 153 -0.42 -2.60 12.50
N ASP A 154 0.52 -3.55 12.59
CA ASP A 154 1.35 -3.79 13.77
C ASP A 154 2.31 -2.62 14.07
N ARG A 155 2.53 -1.70 13.11
CA ARG A 155 3.33 -0.48 13.30
C ARG A 155 2.51 0.72 13.75
N LEU A 156 1.18 0.63 13.70
CA LEU A 156 0.26 1.70 14.09
C LEU A 156 -0.27 1.55 15.52
N ILE A 157 -0.16 0.35 16.12
CA ILE A 157 -0.64 -0.01 17.46
C ILE A 157 0.56 -0.20 18.39
#